data_AF-A0A7C6SQ61-F1
#
_entry.id   AF-A0A7C6SQ61-F1
#
_cell.length_a   1.000
_cell.length_b   1.000
_cell.length_c   1.000
_cell.angle_alpha   90.00
_cell.angle_beta   90.00
_cell.angle_gamma   90.00
#
_symmetry.space_group_name_H-M   'P 1'
#
loop_
_entity.id
_entity.type
_entity.pdbx_description
1 polymer ?
#
loop_
_entity_poly.entity_id
_entity_poly.type
_entity_poly.pdbx_seq_one_letter_code
_entity_poly.pdbx_strand_id
1 'polypeptide(L)'
;MDKQTLFYEGMEGCASFRIPSVIALPGGRVIAFCEGRLNSMSDYGTIRIVARISQDGGESFGPLRVVVSDGKHTVGNPCPVYDATPGRLHLVFNGNRCDGGEPLILQGKAPRTVLHIHSDDLGETWSSPS
;
A
#
# COMPACT_ATOMS: atom_id res chain seq x y z
N MET A 1 9.23 -18.05 -17.90
CA MET A 1 8.93 -16.90 -17.02
C MET A 1 7.61 -17.21 -16.37
N ASP A 2 7.63 -17.45 -15.06
CA ASP A 2 6.42 -17.74 -14.32
C ASP A 2 5.68 -16.43 -14.02
N LYS A 3 4.35 -16.46 -14.12
CA LYS A 3 3.48 -15.32 -13.89
C LYS A 3 2.38 -15.76 -12.93
N GLN A 4 2.19 -14.98 -11.88
CA GLN A 4 1.13 -15.18 -10.90
C GLN A 4 0.34 -13.90 -10.70
N THR A 5 -1.00 -14.01 -10.63
CA THR A 5 -1.87 -12.91 -10.23
C THR A 5 -1.90 -12.81 -8.70
N LEU A 6 -1.35 -11.73 -8.16
CA LEU A 6 -1.31 -11.49 -6.70
C LEU A 6 -2.56 -10.79 -6.18
N PHE A 7 -3.16 -9.93 -6.99
CA PHE A 7 -4.35 -9.15 -6.66
C PHE A 7 -5.31 -9.21 -7.85
N TYR A 8 -6.59 -9.43 -7.59
CA TYR A 8 -7.63 -9.53 -8.62
C TYR A 8 -8.92 -8.87 -8.14
N GLU A 9 -9.73 -8.38 -9.08
CA GLU A 9 -11.02 -7.74 -8.81
C GLU A 9 -11.92 -8.62 -7.93
N GLY A 10 -12.50 -8.03 -6.89
CA GLY A 10 -13.37 -8.71 -5.93
C GLY A 10 -12.62 -9.40 -4.77
N MET A 11 -11.28 -9.55 -4.82
CA MET A 11 -10.51 -10.09 -3.70
C MET A 11 -10.75 -9.25 -2.44
N GLU A 12 -11.13 -9.89 -1.34
CA GLU A 12 -11.39 -9.25 -0.04
C GLU A 12 -12.34 -8.03 -0.14
N GLY A 13 -13.31 -8.10 -1.06
CA GLY A 13 -14.31 -7.05 -1.25
C GLY A 13 -13.80 -5.76 -1.91
N CYS A 14 -12.59 -5.76 -2.48
CA CYS A 14 -12.08 -4.63 -3.24
C CYS A 14 -12.57 -4.67 -4.69
N ALA A 15 -13.24 -3.61 -5.14
CA ALA A 15 -13.61 -3.44 -6.54
C ALA A 15 -12.40 -3.37 -7.47
N SER A 16 -11.24 -2.89 -7.01
CA SER A 16 -10.03 -2.92 -7.83
C SER A 16 -8.73 -2.81 -7.03
N PHE A 17 -7.64 -3.19 -7.68
CA PHE A 17 -6.28 -3.02 -7.18
C PHE A 17 -5.43 -2.23 -8.17
N ARG A 18 -4.71 -1.21 -7.69
CA ARG A 18 -3.96 -0.25 -8.52
C ARG A 18 -2.67 0.18 -7.84
N ILE A 19 -1.78 0.80 -8.62
CA ILE A 19 -0.54 1.41 -8.16
C ILE A 19 0.35 0.40 -7.40
N PRO A 20 0.85 -0.63 -8.11
CA PRO A 20 1.68 -1.64 -7.49
C PRO A 20 3.06 -1.08 -7.14
N SER A 21 3.59 -1.53 -6.02
CA SER A 21 5.00 -1.45 -5.67
C SER A 21 5.46 -2.75 -5.06
N VAL A 22 6.74 -3.09 -5.21
CA VAL A 22 7.31 -4.33 -4.71
C VAL A 22 8.70 -4.09 -4.18
N ILE A 23 9.06 -4.77 -3.10
CA ILE A 23 10.39 -4.69 -2.51
C ILE A 23 10.87 -6.07 -2.09
N ALA A 24 12.13 -6.38 -2.41
CA ALA A 24 12.84 -7.52 -1.87
C ALA A 24 13.62 -7.11 -0.62
N LEU A 25 13.56 -7.95 0.41
CA LEU A 25 14.16 -7.74 1.71
C LEU A 25 15.17 -8.86 2.01
N PRO A 26 16.03 -8.71 3.04
CA PRO A 26 16.93 -9.77 3.46
C PRO A 26 16.20 -11.10 3.74
N GLY A 27 16.92 -12.21 3.55
CA GLY A 27 16.37 -13.55 3.79
C GLY A 27 15.38 -14.03 2.72
N GLY A 28 15.33 -13.40 1.54
CA GLY A 28 14.46 -13.82 0.44
C GLY A 28 13.00 -13.40 0.61
N ARG A 29 12.69 -12.55 1.59
CA ARG A 29 11.35 -12.00 1.79
C ARG A 29 11.03 -11.01 0.68
N VAL A 30 9.83 -11.10 0.11
CA VAL A 30 9.33 -10.14 -0.89
C VAL A 30 7.98 -9.60 -0.44
N ILE A 31 7.80 -8.29 -0.47
CA ILE A 31 6.52 -7.66 -0.16
C ILE A 31 6.01 -6.94 -1.41
N ALA A 32 4.82 -7.33 -1.87
CA ALA A 32 4.10 -6.65 -2.93
C ALA A 32 2.97 -5.81 -2.31
N PHE A 33 3.00 -4.50 -2.52
CA PHE A 33 1.99 -3.54 -2.09
C PHE A 33 1.14 -3.07 -3.26
N CYS A 34 -0.09 -2.65 -2.98
CA CYS A 34 -0.90 -1.87 -3.90
C CYS A 34 -2.00 -1.11 -3.14
N GLU A 35 -2.72 -0.27 -3.87
CA GLU A 35 -4.01 0.26 -3.42
C GLU A 35 -5.09 -0.81 -3.52
N GLY A 36 -5.78 -1.11 -2.42
CA GLY A 36 -7.07 -1.78 -2.41
C GLY A 36 -8.18 -0.74 -2.46
N ARG A 37 -8.83 -0.60 -3.61
CA ARG A 37 -9.92 0.37 -3.83
C ARG A 37 -11.25 -0.34 -3.62
N LEU A 38 -11.96 0.01 -2.56
CA LEU A 38 -13.10 -0.78 -2.09
C LEU A 38 -14.30 -0.69 -3.03
N ASN A 39 -14.70 0.53 -3.41
CA ASN A 39 -16.02 0.75 -4.02
C ASN A 39 -15.99 0.92 -5.53
N SER A 40 -14.85 1.30 -6.12
CA SER A 40 -14.74 1.56 -7.56
C SER A 40 -13.28 1.54 -8.03
N MET A 41 -13.08 1.79 -9.32
CA MET A 41 -11.76 1.98 -9.93
C MET A 41 -11.26 3.44 -9.85
N SER A 42 -12.01 4.33 -9.21
CA SER A 42 -11.64 5.74 -9.02
C SER A 42 -10.40 5.90 -8.14
N ASP A 43 -9.65 6.96 -8.39
CA ASP A 43 -8.45 7.38 -7.65
C ASP A 43 -8.74 8.11 -6.33
N TYR A 44 -10.02 8.24 -5.96
CA TYR A 44 -10.45 8.74 -4.66
C TYR A 44 -11.58 7.88 -4.07
N GLY A 45 -11.86 8.09 -2.78
CA GLY A 45 -12.85 7.35 -2.01
C GLY A 45 -12.20 6.51 -0.92
N THR A 46 -12.84 5.40 -0.53
CA THR A 46 -12.27 4.46 0.45
C THR A 46 -11.19 3.61 -0.22
N ILE A 47 -9.94 4.02 -0.02
CA ILE A 47 -8.76 3.35 -0.59
C ILE A 47 -7.79 3.05 0.55
N ARG A 48 -7.32 1.81 0.60
CA ARG A 48 -6.37 1.30 1.60
C ARG A 48 -5.08 0.92 0.90
N ILE A 49 -3.96 0.94 1.63
CA ILE A 49 -2.75 0.27 1.18
C ILE A 49 -2.79 -1.15 1.71
N VAL A 50 -2.66 -2.11 0.80
CA VAL A 50 -2.66 -3.54 1.11
C VAL A 50 -1.34 -4.15 0.65
N ALA A 51 -1.01 -5.31 1.21
CA ALA A 51 0.16 -6.07 0.83
C ALA A 51 -0.10 -7.57 0.81
N ARG A 52 0.74 -8.29 0.03
CA ARG A 52 0.96 -9.73 0.16
C ARG A 52 2.45 -9.97 0.31
N ILE A 53 2.80 -10.93 1.17
CA ILE A 53 4.20 -11.21 1.54
C ILE A 53 4.55 -12.63 1.12
N SER A 54 5.72 -12.76 0.50
CA SER A 54 6.40 -14.02 0.21
C SER A 54 7.58 -14.20 1.17
N GLN A 55 7.81 -15.45 1.59
CA GLN A 55 8.97 -15.85 2.41
C GLN A 55 9.99 -16.69 1.59
N ASP A 56 9.69 -16.93 0.31
CA ASP A 56 10.35 -17.90 -0.56
C ASP A 56 10.78 -17.27 -1.90
N GLY A 57 11.26 -16.02 -1.86
CA GLY A 57 11.80 -15.34 -3.04
C GLY A 57 10.75 -14.94 -4.09
N GLY A 58 9.47 -14.97 -3.74
CA GLY A 58 8.35 -14.66 -4.63
C GLY A 58 7.69 -15.89 -5.27
N GLU A 59 8.06 -17.11 -4.86
CA GLU A 59 7.44 -18.35 -5.36
C GLU A 59 5.98 -18.48 -4.88
N SER A 60 5.71 -18.16 -3.61
CA SER A 60 4.36 -18.14 -3.05
C SER A 60 4.11 -16.89 -2.23
N PHE A 61 2.86 -16.44 -2.18
CA PHE A 61 2.45 -15.25 -1.43
C PHE A 61 1.34 -15.61 -0.46
N GLY A 62 1.48 -15.16 0.79
CA GLY A 62 0.47 -15.31 1.84
C GLY A 62 -0.83 -14.53 1.54
N PRO A 63 -1.77 -14.52 2.50
CA PRO A 63 -3.03 -13.80 2.34
C PRO A 63 -2.83 -12.28 2.24
N LEU A 64 -3.86 -11.59 1.76
CA LEU A 64 -3.90 -10.12 1.73
C LEU A 64 -3.87 -9.55 3.15
N ARG A 65 -3.05 -8.52 3.36
CA ARG A 65 -2.93 -7.78 4.61
C ARG A 65 -3.25 -6.31 4.36
N VAL A 66 -4.03 -5.68 5.24
CA VAL A 66 -4.19 -4.23 5.24
C VAL A 66 -2.99 -3.63 5.97
N VAL A 67 -2.21 -2.79 5.28
CA VAL A 67 -1.03 -2.12 5.84
C VAL A 67 -1.40 -0.73 6.35
N VAL A 68 -2.16 0.02 5.56
CA VAL A 68 -2.64 1.36 5.94
C VAL A 68 -4.11 1.50 5.57
N SER A 69 -4.90 2.03 6.49
CA SER A 69 -6.27 2.45 6.26
C SER A 69 -6.56 3.70 7.07
N ASP A 70 -7.29 4.65 6.50
CA ASP A 70 -7.75 5.86 7.19
C ASP A 70 -9.28 5.95 7.13
N GLY A 71 -9.96 4.97 7.75
CA GLY A 71 -11.42 4.86 7.72
C GLY A 71 -12.00 4.85 6.30
N LYS A 72 -12.71 5.93 5.93
CA LYS A 72 -13.31 6.12 4.59
C LYS A 72 -12.41 6.88 3.62
N HIS A 73 -11.31 7.43 4.10
CA HIS A 73 -10.41 8.29 3.34
C HIS A 73 -9.50 7.49 2.40
N THR A 74 -8.78 8.24 1.57
CA THR A 74 -7.89 7.70 0.56
C THR A 74 -6.48 7.66 1.13
N VAL A 75 -5.90 6.48 1.23
CA VAL A 75 -4.45 6.28 1.37
C VAL A 75 -3.94 5.48 0.19
N GLY A 76 -2.89 5.95 -0.48
CA GLY A 76 -2.44 5.36 -1.74
C GLY A 76 -1.05 5.76 -2.16
N ASN A 77 -0.67 5.38 -3.38
CA ASN A 77 0.71 5.51 -3.89
C ASN A 77 1.79 4.94 -2.96
N PRO A 78 1.74 3.63 -2.60
CA PRO A 78 2.73 3.04 -1.71
C PRO A 78 4.13 3.05 -2.33
N CYS A 79 5.10 3.64 -1.64
CA CYS A 79 6.50 3.70 -2.05
C CYS A 79 7.40 3.11 -0.95
N PRO A 80 7.68 1.79 -1.01
CA PRO A 80 8.54 1.14 -0.02
C PRO A 80 10.03 1.41 -0.33
N VAL A 81 10.82 1.64 0.72
CA VAL A 81 12.28 1.78 0.65
C VAL A 81 12.89 1.02 1.82
N TYR A 82 13.88 0.17 1.55
CA TYR A 82 14.60 -0.54 2.61
C TYR A 82 15.97 0.10 2.84
N ASP A 83 16.19 0.59 4.06
CA ASP A 83 17.49 1.02 4.54
C ASP A 83 18.19 -0.18 5.19
N ALA A 84 19.21 -0.71 4.52
CA ALA A 84 19.94 -1.90 4.97
C ALA A 84 20.74 -1.68 6.27
N THR A 85 20.99 -0.45 6.70
CA THR A 85 21.68 -0.15 7.96
C THR A 85 21.07 1.12 8.55
N PRO A 86 20.08 0.99 9.46
CA PRO A 86 20.00 -0.05 10.49
C PRO A 86 19.16 -1.30 10.18
N GLY A 87 18.62 -1.45 8.96
CA GLY A 87 17.73 -2.56 8.62
C GLY A 87 16.25 -2.21 8.76
N ARG A 88 15.87 -1.01 8.31
CA ARG A 88 14.52 -0.44 8.45
C ARG A 88 13.79 -0.41 7.11
N LEU A 89 12.55 -0.88 7.10
CA LEU A 89 11.65 -0.72 5.97
C LEU A 89 10.82 0.55 6.16
N HIS A 90 10.98 1.50 5.24
CA HIS A 90 10.16 2.69 5.15
C HIS A 90 9.03 2.48 4.15
N LEU A 91 7.86 3.05 4.44
CA LEU A 91 6.77 3.19 3.49
C LEU A 91 6.30 4.64 3.49
N VAL A 92 6.54 5.31 2.37
CA VAL A 92 6.03 6.65 2.09
C VAL A 92 4.79 6.52 1.21
N PHE A 93 3.75 7.30 1.51
CA PHE A 93 2.48 7.24 0.79
C PHE A 93 1.73 8.57 0.86
N ASN A 94 0.62 8.68 0.13
CA ASN A 94 -0.25 9.84 0.18
C ASN A 94 -1.53 9.57 0.97
N GLY A 95 -2.00 10.58 1.70
CA GLY A 95 -3.33 10.62 2.32
C GLY A 95 -4.14 11.81 1.81
N ASN A 96 -5.43 11.60 1.54
CA ASN A 96 -6.38 12.67 1.24
C ASN A 96 -7.81 12.29 1.62
N ARG A 97 -8.67 13.30 1.71
CA ARG A 97 -10.10 13.11 1.98
C ARG A 97 -10.75 12.23 0.91
N CYS A 98 -11.82 11.55 1.31
CA CYS A 98 -12.58 10.67 0.41
C CYS A 98 -13.47 11.45 -0.56
N ASP A 99 -13.79 12.69 -0.23
CA ASP A 99 -14.65 13.58 -0.99
C ASP A 99 -13.81 14.56 -1.81
N GLY A 100 -14.17 14.72 -3.08
CA GLY A 100 -13.68 15.82 -3.93
C GLY A 100 -12.43 15.57 -4.76
N GLY A 101 -11.77 14.41 -4.61
CA GLY A 101 -10.70 13.94 -5.49
C GLY A 101 -9.59 14.97 -5.79
N GLU A 102 -8.88 14.75 -6.89
CA GLU A 102 -7.85 15.67 -7.39
C GLU A 102 -8.36 17.10 -7.65
N PRO A 103 -9.57 17.34 -8.21
CA PRO A 103 -10.04 18.70 -8.48
C PRO A 103 -10.10 19.61 -7.26
N LEU A 104 -10.54 19.11 -6.10
CA LEU A 104 -10.56 19.94 -4.87
C LEU A 104 -9.15 20.16 -4.31
N ILE A 105 -8.24 19.20 -4.48
CA ILE A 105 -6.84 19.34 -4.07
C ILE A 105 -6.17 20.46 -4.87
N LEU A 106 -6.31 20.44 -6.20
CA LEU A 106 -5.72 21.45 -7.09
C LEU A 106 -6.29 22.86 -6.85
N GLN A 107 -7.52 22.95 -6.37
CA GLN A 107 -8.16 24.22 -5.97
C GLN A 107 -7.74 24.69 -4.56
N GLY A 108 -6.92 23.93 -3.82
CA GLY A 108 -6.57 24.23 -2.44
C GLY A 108 -7.72 24.04 -1.44
N LYS A 109 -8.77 23.31 -1.83
CA LYS A 109 -9.98 23.07 -1.01
C LYS A 109 -9.96 21.74 -0.27
N ALA A 110 -9.00 20.87 -0.55
CA ALA A 110 -8.77 19.62 0.15
C ALA A 110 -7.26 19.36 0.28
N PRO A 111 -6.78 18.81 1.42
CA PRO A 111 -5.37 18.48 1.57
C PRO A 111 -5.03 17.19 0.82
N ARG A 112 -3.79 17.12 0.33
CA ARG A 112 -3.09 15.88 0.00
C ARG A 112 -1.76 15.88 0.74
N THR A 113 -1.57 14.93 1.62
CA THR A 113 -0.44 14.88 2.55
C THR A 113 0.47 13.72 2.20
N VAL A 114 1.78 13.94 2.27
CA VAL A 114 2.75 12.83 2.26
C VAL A 114 2.88 12.34 3.69
N LEU A 115 2.66 11.04 3.87
CA LEU A 115 2.72 10.36 5.16
C LEU A 115 3.80 9.30 5.12
N HIS A 116 4.34 8.98 6.28
CA HIS A 116 5.38 7.99 6.43
C HIS A 116 5.08 7.06 7.61
N ILE A 117 5.31 5.77 7.38
CA ILE A 117 5.44 4.75 8.43
C ILE A 117 6.71 3.94 8.18
N HIS A 118 7.19 3.28 9.21
CA HIS A 118 8.31 2.35 9.07
C HIS A 118 8.04 1.04 9.82
N SER A 119 8.81 0.03 9.47
CA SER A 119 8.84 -1.28 10.10
C SER A 119 10.30 -1.65 10.41
N ASP A 120 10.53 -2.08 11.64
CA ASP A 120 11.81 -2.59 12.11
C ASP A 120 11.85 -4.14 12.15
N ASP A 121 10.78 -4.79 11.67
CA ASP A 121 10.60 -6.26 11.67
C ASP A 121 10.23 -6.80 10.28
N LEU A 122 10.75 -6.16 9.23
CA LEU A 122 10.60 -6.57 7.84
C LEU A 122 9.14 -6.66 7.37
N GLY A 123 8.32 -5.71 7.81
CA GLY A 123 6.94 -5.51 7.37
C GLY A 123 5.88 -6.32 8.13
N GLU A 124 6.22 -6.92 9.27
CA GLU A 124 5.22 -7.60 10.12
C GLU A 124 4.38 -6.58 10.90
N THR A 125 5.03 -5.57 11.46
CA THR A 125 4.38 -4.46 12.16
C THR A 125 4.88 -3.11 11.63
N TRP A 126 4.06 -2.08 11.83
CA TRP A 126 4.32 -0.74 11.31
C TRP A 126 4.14 0.30 12.41
N SER A 127 4.96 1.34 12.38
CA SER A 127 4.84 2.50 13.26
C SER A 127 3.52 3.25 13.06
N SER A 128 3.18 4.11 14.01
CA SER A 128 2.16 5.13 13.75
C SER A 128 2.60 6.07 12.61
N PRO A 129 1.65 6.62 11.82
CA PRO A 129 1.96 7.60 10.79
C PRO A 129 2.61 8.86 11.38
N SER A 130 3.66 9.33 10.72
CA SER A 130 4.30 10.63 10.93
C SER A 130 4.11 11.54 9.73
#